data_AF-A0A8H3E098-F1
#
_entry.id   AF-A0A8H3E098-F1
#
_cell.length_a   1.000
_cell.length_b   1.000
_cell.length_c   1.000
_cell.angle_alpha   90.00
_cell.angle_beta   90.00
_cell.angle_gamma   90.00
#
_symmetry.space_group_name_H-M   'P 1'
#
loop_
_entity.id
_entity.type
_entity.pdbx_description
1 polymer ?
#
loop_
_entity_poly.entity_id
_entity_poly.type
_entity_poly.pdbx_seq_one_letter_code
_entity_poly.pdbx_strand_id
1 'polypeptide(L)'
;MRGLSSPSHHRSTMGTRGYLFYRHNRRYYRRLLCFDAYPSGHGQELVDAIPRDPSALKDWVDKKIMMLENAEERDEAVMHPNVGEDDNDELGFEVMDYADLSAHDYIEWTYMIDLDSYRFAVNGTIYFDFDNLPLYLDDFPLDDLSYKHIRSGERWPAPNFDTEACQRNYQALQPIIVSAKEWGAPKWDELSISQQFSIEITHQILHKMSGIFEYAYTPSVRSQIGK
;
A
#
# COMPACT_ATOMS: atom_id res chain seq x y z
N MET A 1 39.13 -4.08 44.72
CA MET A 1 37.79 -4.62 44.40
C MET A 1 37.26 -3.88 43.18
N ARG A 2 37.13 -4.58 42.05
CA ARG A 2 36.62 -4.01 40.80
C ARG A 2 35.09 -3.96 40.89
N GLY A 3 34.51 -2.77 40.75
CA GLY A 3 33.09 -2.59 40.55
C GLY A 3 32.74 -2.98 39.12
N LEU A 4 31.87 -3.98 38.97
CA LEU A 4 31.28 -4.36 37.69
C LEU A 4 30.22 -3.32 37.33
N SER A 5 30.50 -2.50 36.32
CA SER A 5 29.47 -1.73 35.63
C SER A 5 28.65 -2.70 34.77
N SER A 6 27.39 -2.89 35.13
CA SER A 6 26.41 -3.55 34.26
C SER A 6 26.26 -2.75 32.97
N PRO A 7 26.23 -3.39 31.79
CA PRO A 7 25.92 -2.70 30.55
C PRO A 7 24.45 -2.29 30.60
N SER A 8 24.20 -0.99 30.41
CA SER A 8 22.88 -0.49 30.07
C SER A 8 22.43 -1.21 28.80
N HIS A 9 21.47 -2.13 28.93
CA HIS A 9 20.70 -2.60 27.80
C HIS A 9 20.03 -1.38 27.18
N HIS A 10 20.57 -0.90 26.06
CA HIS A 10 19.77 -0.18 25.08
C HIS A 10 18.65 -1.14 24.68
N ARG A 11 17.48 -0.99 25.31
CA ARG A 11 16.23 -1.34 24.68
C ARG A 11 16.14 -0.40 23.48
N SER A 12 16.50 -0.90 22.30
CA SER A 12 16.03 -0.34 21.05
C SER A 12 14.51 -0.38 21.15
N THR A 13 13.87 0.75 21.45
CA THR A 13 12.46 0.94 21.16
C THR A 13 12.33 0.75 19.66
N MET A 14 11.82 -0.41 19.24
CA MET A 14 11.48 -0.67 17.84
C MET A 14 10.33 0.27 17.47
N GLY A 15 10.65 1.45 16.95
CA GLY A 15 9.68 2.27 16.23
C GLY A 15 9.27 1.55 14.94
N THR A 16 8.04 1.76 14.48
CA THR A 16 7.63 1.24 13.17
C THR A 16 8.40 1.89 12.06
N ARG A 17 8.71 1.10 11.05
CA ARG A 17 9.32 1.54 9.83
C ARG A 17 8.27 1.65 8.74
N GLY A 18 8.61 2.42 7.73
CA GLY A 18 7.74 2.58 6.60
C GLY A 18 8.43 3.11 5.37
N TYR A 19 7.67 3.25 4.30
CA TYR A 19 8.12 3.95 3.11
C TYR A 19 7.19 5.12 2.80
N LEU A 20 7.80 6.25 2.44
CA LEU A 20 7.14 7.32 1.72
C LEU A 20 7.48 7.19 0.24
N PHE A 21 6.47 7.20 -0.60
CA PHE A 21 6.60 7.28 -2.04
C PHE A 21 5.98 8.59 -2.55
N TYR A 22 6.69 9.31 -3.39
CA TYR A 22 6.06 10.21 -4.35
C TYR A 22 5.93 9.49 -5.69
N ARG A 23 4.80 9.69 -6.38
CA ARG A 23 4.61 9.21 -7.74
C ARG A 23 4.39 10.38 -8.67
N HIS A 24 5.22 10.45 -9.72
CA HIS A 24 5.12 11.45 -10.76
C HIS A 24 5.60 10.88 -12.10
N ASN A 25 4.85 11.15 -13.17
CA ASN A 25 5.12 10.66 -14.52
C ASN A 25 5.40 9.14 -14.57
N ARG A 26 4.61 8.39 -13.79
CA ARG A 26 4.74 6.93 -13.60
C ARG A 26 6.05 6.44 -12.98
N ARG A 27 6.91 7.33 -12.49
CA ARG A 27 8.09 6.99 -11.66
C ARG A 27 7.74 7.11 -10.19
N TYR A 28 8.43 6.32 -9.37
CA TYR A 28 8.28 6.33 -7.93
C TYR A 28 9.58 6.78 -7.28
N TYR A 29 9.45 7.70 -6.33
CA TYR A 29 10.55 8.30 -5.60
C TYR A 29 10.38 7.94 -4.14
N ARG A 30 11.27 7.09 -3.63
CA ARG A 30 11.14 6.45 -2.32
C ARG A 30 12.06 7.09 -1.28
N ARG A 31 11.53 7.24 -0.07
CA ARG A 31 12.30 7.45 1.16
C ARG A 31 11.87 6.47 2.25
N LEU A 32 12.82 6.06 3.09
CA LEU A 32 12.63 5.17 4.24
C LEU A 32 12.28 5.97 5.49
N LEU A 33 11.15 5.65 6.10
CA LEU A 33 10.73 6.11 7.42
C LEU A 33 11.33 5.16 8.46
N CYS A 34 12.30 5.62 9.24
CA CYS A 34 13.05 4.74 10.16
C CYS A 34 12.29 4.42 11.45
N PHE A 35 11.47 5.35 11.91
CA PHE A 35 10.74 5.29 13.17
C PHE A 35 9.39 6.00 13.00
N ASP A 36 8.45 5.75 13.92
CA ASP A 36 7.15 6.42 14.00
C ASP A 36 6.36 6.48 12.68
N ALA A 37 6.54 5.46 11.83
CA ALA A 37 5.80 5.33 10.59
C ALA A 37 4.29 5.06 10.76
N TYR A 38 3.77 4.98 11.99
CA TYR A 38 2.34 4.81 12.23
C TYR A 38 1.49 5.95 11.62
N PRO A 39 0.19 5.73 11.40
CA PRO A 39 -0.70 6.75 10.87
C PRO A 39 -0.79 7.99 11.77
N SER A 40 -0.69 7.86 13.08
CA SER A 40 -0.60 8.98 14.04
C SER A 40 0.71 9.78 13.97
N GLY A 41 1.77 9.20 13.41
CA GLY A 41 3.10 9.79 13.30
C GLY A 41 3.30 10.36 11.91
N HIS A 42 4.24 9.78 11.16
CA HIS A 42 4.52 10.22 9.80
C HIS A 42 3.30 10.20 8.89
N GLY A 43 2.36 9.25 9.05
CA GLY A 43 1.15 9.24 8.23
C GLY A 43 0.35 10.54 8.35
N GLN A 44 0.19 11.06 9.56
CA GLN A 44 -0.54 12.30 9.83
C GLN A 44 0.24 13.52 9.34
N GLU A 45 1.55 13.57 9.57
CA GLU A 45 2.40 14.68 9.07
C GLU A 45 2.32 14.80 7.54
N LEU A 46 2.32 13.67 6.84
CA LEU A 46 2.18 13.65 5.38
C LEU A 46 0.82 14.17 4.92
N VAL A 47 -0.26 13.81 5.62
CA VAL A 47 -1.61 14.33 5.35
C VAL A 47 -1.68 15.83 5.61
N ASP A 48 -1.12 16.29 6.73
CA ASP A 48 -1.13 17.70 7.13
C ASP A 48 -0.27 18.58 6.21
N ALA A 49 0.77 18.00 5.59
CA ALA A 49 1.63 18.67 4.62
C ALA A 49 0.93 18.96 3.28
N ILE A 50 -0.16 18.27 2.95
CA ILE A 50 -0.92 18.48 1.71
C ILE A 50 -1.93 19.63 1.92
N PRO A 51 -1.79 20.77 1.21
CA PRO A 51 -2.70 21.89 1.41
C PRO A 51 -4.14 21.57 0.99
N ARG A 52 -5.11 22.01 1.78
CA ARG A 52 -6.55 21.85 1.47
C ARG A 52 -7.12 22.99 0.63
N ASP A 53 -6.46 24.15 0.61
CA ASP A 53 -6.85 25.27 -0.26
C ASP A 53 -6.45 24.95 -1.71
N PRO A 54 -7.36 25.05 -2.71
CA PRO A 54 -7.06 24.65 -4.09
C PRO A 54 -5.88 25.41 -4.73
N SER A 55 -5.70 26.70 -4.42
CA SER A 55 -4.59 27.48 -4.98
C SER A 55 -3.27 27.08 -4.33
N ALA A 56 -3.25 26.97 -2.99
CA ALA A 56 -2.07 26.49 -2.27
C ALA A 56 -1.71 25.06 -2.64
N LEU A 57 -2.69 24.18 -2.89
CA LEU A 57 -2.48 22.80 -3.31
C LEU A 57 -1.79 22.76 -4.67
N LYS A 58 -2.26 23.56 -5.64
CA LYS A 58 -1.64 23.64 -6.96
C LYS A 58 -0.17 24.06 -6.86
N ASP A 59 0.12 25.13 -6.12
CA ASP A 59 1.48 25.62 -5.96
C ASP A 59 2.38 24.60 -5.25
N TRP A 60 1.83 23.88 -4.27
CA TRP A 60 2.53 22.80 -3.57
C TRP A 60 2.82 21.61 -4.49
N VAL A 61 1.86 21.19 -5.32
CA VAL A 61 2.07 20.12 -6.32
C VAL A 61 3.14 20.52 -7.32
N ASP A 62 3.07 21.74 -7.86
CA ASP A 62 4.07 22.25 -8.82
C ASP A 62 5.47 22.27 -8.17
N LYS A 63 5.57 22.68 -6.90
CA LYS A 63 6.83 22.66 -6.15
C LYS A 63 7.35 21.23 -5.94
N LYS A 64 6.49 20.28 -5.57
CA LYS A 64 6.90 18.88 -5.38
C LYS A 64 7.29 18.22 -6.71
N ILE A 65 6.58 18.50 -7.81
CA ILE A 65 6.99 18.03 -9.15
C ILE A 65 8.39 18.56 -9.49
N MET A 66 8.62 19.87 -9.35
CA MET A 66 9.92 20.47 -9.62
C MET A 66 11.02 19.87 -8.74
N MET A 67 10.74 19.60 -7.46
CA MET A 67 11.67 18.91 -6.57
C MET A 67 12.02 17.50 -7.09
N LEU A 68 11.04 16.71 -7.54
CA LEU A 68 11.25 15.35 -8.04
C LEU A 68 11.97 15.32 -9.40
N GLU A 69 11.71 16.28 -10.29
CA GLU A 69 12.40 16.40 -11.57
C GLU A 69 13.88 16.79 -11.41
N ASN A 70 14.22 17.47 -10.32
CA ASN A 70 15.60 17.89 -10.00
C ASN A 70 16.25 17.04 -8.90
N ALA A 71 15.57 15.99 -8.44
CA ALA A 71 16.06 15.14 -7.36
C ALA A 71 17.32 14.37 -7.77
N GLU A 72 18.26 14.23 -6.84
CA GLU A 72 19.37 13.30 -7.01
C GLU A 72 18.86 11.87 -6.86
N GLU A 73 19.05 11.06 -7.90
CA GLU A 73 18.75 9.63 -7.89
C GLU A 73 19.84 8.89 -7.09
N ARG A 74 19.41 8.07 -6.12
CA ARG A 74 20.28 7.26 -5.26
C ARG A 74 19.99 5.79 -5.47
N ASP A 75 21.04 4.97 -5.51
CA ASP A 75 20.93 3.51 -5.56
C ASP A 75 20.66 2.89 -4.17
N GLU A 76 20.90 3.65 -3.09
CA GLU A 76 20.70 3.23 -1.72
C GLU A 76 19.45 3.89 -1.11
N ALA A 77 18.89 3.25 -0.08
CA ALA A 77 17.72 3.77 0.61
C ALA A 77 17.99 5.14 1.23
N VAL A 78 17.24 6.15 0.79
CA VAL A 78 17.31 7.51 1.33
C VAL A 78 16.39 7.63 2.52
N MET A 79 16.90 8.12 3.65
CA MET A 79 16.08 8.31 4.86
C MET A 79 15.19 9.54 4.73
N HIS A 80 13.92 9.38 5.08
CA HIS A 80 13.07 10.52 5.38
C HIS A 80 13.42 11.03 6.78
N PRO A 81 13.46 12.35 7.01
CA PRO A 81 13.66 12.93 8.34
C PRO A 81 12.61 12.44 9.32
N ASN A 82 12.96 12.36 10.60
CA ASN A 82 12.01 11.94 11.63
C ASN A 82 10.96 13.04 11.90
N VAL A 83 9.86 12.65 12.54
CA VAL A 83 8.80 13.54 13.02
C VAL A 83 9.40 14.76 13.76
N GLY A 84 9.09 15.96 13.29
CA GLY A 84 9.59 17.22 13.86
C GLY A 84 11.01 17.65 13.44
N GLU A 85 11.68 16.92 12.55
CA GLU A 85 12.89 17.37 11.86
C GLU A 85 12.54 18.09 10.54
N ASP A 86 13.36 19.04 10.11
CA ASP A 86 13.13 19.75 8.84
C ASP A 86 13.26 18.79 7.65
N ASP A 87 12.25 18.75 6.77
CA ASP A 87 12.29 17.97 5.54
C ASP A 87 13.37 18.54 4.61
N ASN A 88 14.55 17.89 4.58
CA ASN A 88 15.61 18.27 3.68
C ASN A 88 15.41 17.58 2.32
N ASP A 89 14.77 18.31 1.42
CA ASP A 89 14.53 17.91 0.03
C ASP A 89 15.85 17.57 -0.73
N GLU A 90 17.03 18.00 -0.26
CA GLU A 90 18.35 17.73 -0.87
C GLU A 90 18.87 16.30 -0.65
N LEU A 91 18.25 15.50 0.24
CA LEU A 91 18.72 14.13 0.52
C LEU A 91 18.55 13.18 -0.68
N GLY A 92 17.82 13.59 -1.71
CA GLY A 92 17.54 12.82 -2.91
C GLY A 92 16.43 11.78 -2.69
N PHE A 93 16.34 10.84 -3.62
CA PHE A 93 15.36 9.75 -3.59
C PHE A 93 15.94 8.50 -4.22
N GLU A 94 15.49 7.35 -3.74
CA GLU A 94 15.64 6.12 -4.50
C GLU A 94 14.55 6.08 -5.57
N VAL A 95 14.94 6.03 -6.84
CA VAL A 95 14.03 6.14 -7.98
C VAL A 95 13.82 4.77 -8.61
N MET A 96 12.55 4.45 -8.89
CA MET A 96 12.17 3.16 -9.46
C MET A 96 10.98 3.31 -10.40
N ASP A 97 10.94 2.47 -11.44
CA ASP A 97 9.82 2.40 -12.40
C ASP A 97 8.57 1.73 -11.79
N TYR A 98 8.70 1.22 -10.57
CA TYR A 98 7.70 0.42 -9.88
C TYR A 98 7.92 0.48 -8.36
N ALA A 99 6.86 0.68 -7.56
CA ALA A 99 6.90 0.66 -6.10
C ALA A 99 6.13 -0.51 -5.49
N ASP A 100 6.76 -1.18 -4.51
CA ASP A 100 6.06 -2.10 -3.63
C ASP A 100 5.39 -1.34 -2.49
N LEU A 101 4.08 -1.20 -2.59
CA LEU A 101 3.26 -0.54 -1.57
C LEU A 101 2.75 -1.52 -0.50
N SER A 102 3.11 -2.81 -0.59
CA SER A 102 2.74 -3.75 0.46
C SER A 102 3.62 -3.58 1.70
N ALA A 103 3.03 -3.83 2.88
CA ALA A 103 3.80 -4.00 4.11
C ALA A 103 4.43 -5.41 4.11
N HIS A 104 5.66 -5.53 4.63
CA HIS A 104 6.41 -6.79 4.74
C HIS A 104 7.07 -6.90 6.12
N ASP A 105 7.77 -8.01 6.40
CA ASP A 105 8.31 -8.37 7.73
C ASP A 105 9.11 -7.28 8.48
N TYR A 106 9.59 -6.23 7.80
CA TYR A 106 10.35 -5.12 8.39
C TYR A 106 9.82 -3.71 8.06
N ILE A 107 8.70 -3.62 7.34
CA ILE A 107 8.08 -2.38 6.85
C ILE A 107 6.59 -2.49 7.13
N GLU A 108 6.14 -1.79 8.17
CA GLU A 108 4.78 -1.91 8.69
C GLU A 108 3.80 -0.96 7.98
N TRP A 109 4.30 0.16 7.45
CA TRP A 109 3.46 1.19 6.82
C TRP A 109 4.05 1.68 5.51
N THR A 110 3.22 1.81 4.47
CA THR A 110 3.60 2.53 3.25
C THR A 110 2.62 3.66 3.01
N TYR A 111 3.18 4.81 2.63
CA TYR A 111 2.44 6.00 2.25
C TYR A 111 2.83 6.39 0.85
N MET A 112 1.87 6.87 0.08
CA MET A 112 2.17 7.36 -1.24
C MET A 112 1.36 8.61 -1.57
N ILE A 113 2.07 9.62 -2.04
CA ILE A 113 1.53 10.86 -2.59
C ILE A 113 1.64 10.76 -4.12
N ASP A 114 0.52 10.46 -4.79
CA ASP A 114 0.44 10.41 -6.24
C ASP A 114 0.06 11.76 -6.83
N LEU A 115 1.07 12.45 -7.35
CA LEU A 115 0.92 13.78 -7.95
C LEU A 115 0.26 13.70 -9.35
N ASP A 116 0.28 12.54 -10.00
CA ASP A 116 -0.35 12.38 -11.32
C ASP A 116 -1.89 12.30 -11.21
N SER A 117 -2.40 11.74 -10.09
CA SER A 117 -3.85 11.55 -9.88
C SER A 117 -4.43 12.33 -8.69
N TYR A 118 -3.60 13.13 -7.99
CA TYR A 118 -3.99 13.92 -6.83
C TYR A 118 -4.57 13.06 -5.69
N ARG A 119 -3.85 11.97 -5.35
CA ARG A 119 -4.29 10.99 -4.36
C ARG A 119 -3.23 10.68 -3.33
N PHE A 120 -3.66 10.48 -2.10
CA PHE A 120 -2.86 9.92 -1.02
C PHE A 120 -3.28 8.46 -0.79
N ALA A 121 -2.31 7.56 -0.65
CA ALA A 121 -2.57 6.15 -0.41
C ALA A 121 -1.84 5.64 0.84
N VAL A 122 -2.49 4.71 1.54
CA VAL A 122 -1.93 3.99 2.69
C VAL A 122 -1.93 2.49 2.39
N ASN A 123 -0.78 1.84 2.60
CA ASN A 123 -0.57 0.40 2.42
C ASN A 123 -1.02 -0.14 1.05
N GLY A 124 -1.03 0.73 0.03
CA GLY A 124 -1.49 0.43 -1.32
C GLY A 124 -2.93 -0.12 -1.40
N THR A 125 -3.78 0.18 -0.41
CA THR A 125 -5.15 -0.39 -0.34
C THR A 125 -6.22 0.63 0.03
N ILE A 126 -5.83 1.73 0.66
CA ILE A 126 -6.71 2.80 1.11
C ILE A 126 -6.27 4.08 0.39
N TYR A 127 -7.22 4.79 -0.19
CA TYR A 127 -6.97 5.96 -1.04
C TYR A 127 -7.86 7.12 -0.62
N PHE A 128 -7.28 8.32 -0.65
CA PHE A 128 -7.95 9.57 -0.39
C PHE A 128 -7.61 10.53 -1.53
N ASP A 129 -8.61 11.12 -2.16
CA ASP A 129 -8.39 12.25 -3.07
C ASP A 129 -7.90 13.46 -2.24
N PHE A 130 -7.03 14.30 -2.79
CA PHE A 130 -6.46 15.44 -2.06
C PHE A 130 -7.52 16.45 -1.57
N ASP A 131 -8.65 16.55 -2.27
CA ASP A 131 -9.80 17.39 -1.89
C ASP A 131 -10.65 16.79 -0.76
N ASN A 132 -10.43 15.51 -0.42
CA ASN A 132 -11.17 14.77 0.59
C ASN A 132 -10.24 14.00 1.54
N LEU A 133 -9.13 14.64 1.92
CA LEU A 133 -8.22 14.08 2.92
C LEU A 133 -8.84 14.07 4.32
N PRO A 134 -8.59 13.01 5.11
CA PRO A 134 -9.08 12.95 6.48
C PRO A 134 -8.43 14.03 7.36
N LEU A 135 -9.13 14.45 8.42
CA LEU A 135 -8.56 15.30 9.45
C LEU A 135 -7.57 14.53 10.33
N TYR A 136 -7.93 13.30 10.67
CA TYR A 136 -7.13 12.39 11.48
C TYR A 136 -7.06 11.03 10.78
N LEU A 137 -5.85 10.57 10.47
CA LEU A 137 -5.64 9.32 9.73
C LEU A 137 -5.95 8.09 10.60
N ASP A 138 -5.74 8.18 11.92
CA ASP A 138 -6.04 7.14 12.91
C ASP A 138 -7.55 6.84 13.07
N ASP A 139 -8.44 7.75 12.64
CA ASP A 139 -9.89 7.52 12.71
C ASP A 139 -10.37 6.47 11.70
N PHE A 140 -9.51 6.10 10.74
CA PHE A 140 -9.81 5.10 9.74
C PHE A 140 -9.35 3.72 10.22
N PRO A 141 -10.16 2.67 10.03
CA PRO A 141 -9.78 1.31 10.38
C PRO A 141 -8.80 0.77 9.33
N LEU A 142 -7.57 1.29 9.35
CA LEU A 142 -6.51 0.98 8.39
C LEU A 142 -6.07 -0.49 8.47
N ASP A 143 -6.33 -1.15 9.61
CA ASP A 143 -6.09 -2.58 9.85
C ASP A 143 -7.25 -3.49 9.39
N ASP A 144 -8.41 -2.91 9.01
CA ASP A 144 -9.60 -3.67 8.64
C ASP A 144 -9.76 -3.76 7.12
N LEU A 145 -9.23 -4.84 6.56
CA LEU A 145 -9.35 -5.20 5.14
C LEU A 145 -10.81 -5.39 4.67
N SER A 146 -11.80 -5.39 5.57
CA SER A 146 -13.23 -5.54 5.23
C SER A 146 -13.92 -4.23 4.81
N TYR A 147 -13.28 -3.07 4.94
CA TYR A 147 -13.85 -1.78 4.52
C TYR A 147 -13.87 -1.63 2.99
N LYS A 148 -14.99 -2.04 2.39
CA LYS A 148 -15.26 -1.92 0.94
C LYS A 148 -15.48 -0.48 0.44
N HIS A 149 -15.72 0.49 1.33
CA HIS A 149 -16.16 1.83 0.93
C HIS A 149 -15.04 2.82 0.58
N ILE A 150 -13.76 2.45 0.74
CA ILE A 150 -12.61 3.28 0.32
C ILE A 150 -11.93 2.70 -0.94
N ARG A 151 -12.50 1.62 -1.50
CA ARG A 151 -11.97 0.90 -2.68
C ARG A 151 -12.68 1.26 -3.99
N SER A 152 -13.44 2.36 -4.04
CA SER A 152 -14.34 2.67 -5.18
C SER A 152 -13.70 3.48 -6.31
N GLY A 153 -12.38 3.47 -6.46
CA GLY A 153 -11.68 3.97 -7.64
C GLY A 153 -11.18 2.83 -8.52
N GLU A 154 -11.05 3.05 -9.82
CA GLU A 154 -10.33 2.15 -10.74
C GLU A 154 -9.08 1.58 -10.07
N ARG A 155 -8.90 0.25 -10.13
CA ARG A 155 -7.83 -0.52 -9.50
C ARG A 155 -6.50 0.22 -9.66
N TRP A 156 -6.01 0.82 -8.57
CA TRP A 156 -4.91 1.79 -8.59
C TRP A 156 -3.70 1.24 -7.81
N PRO A 157 -2.45 1.33 -8.31
CA PRO A 157 -2.11 1.80 -9.64
C PRO A 157 -2.70 0.87 -10.70
N ALA A 158 -3.03 1.45 -11.85
CA ALA A 158 -3.57 0.69 -12.97
C ALA A 158 -2.69 -0.54 -13.24
N PRO A 159 -3.27 -1.73 -13.43
CA PRO A 159 -2.48 -2.92 -13.69
C PRO A 159 -1.51 -2.67 -14.85
N ASN A 160 -0.26 -3.09 -14.70
CA ASN A 160 0.76 -2.91 -15.74
C ASN A 160 0.59 -3.86 -16.94
N PHE A 161 -0.59 -4.45 -17.09
CA PHE A 161 -0.96 -5.36 -18.16
C PHE A 161 -2.27 -4.91 -18.78
N ASP A 162 -2.45 -5.25 -20.06
CA ASP A 162 -3.67 -4.95 -20.79
C ASP A 162 -4.83 -5.81 -20.21
N THR A 163 -5.63 -5.17 -19.35
CA THR A 163 -6.79 -5.79 -18.70
C THR A 163 -7.82 -6.23 -19.72
N GLU A 164 -8.00 -5.49 -20.82
CA GLU A 164 -8.91 -5.85 -21.90
C GLU A 164 -8.41 -7.06 -22.68
N ALA A 165 -7.10 -7.15 -22.96
CA ALA A 165 -6.51 -8.34 -23.58
C ALA A 165 -6.62 -9.56 -22.66
N CYS A 166 -6.33 -9.42 -21.36
CA CYS A 166 -6.52 -10.49 -20.39
C CYS A 166 -7.98 -10.94 -20.34
N GLN A 167 -8.93 -10.01 -20.31
CA GLN A 167 -10.36 -10.30 -20.31
C GLN A 167 -10.78 -11.01 -21.61
N ARG A 168 -10.31 -10.53 -22.77
CA ARG A 168 -10.54 -11.19 -24.07
C ARG A 168 -9.98 -12.61 -24.10
N ASN A 169 -8.75 -12.81 -23.61
CA ASN A 169 -8.13 -14.13 -23.52
C ASN A 169 -8.92 -15.07 -22.61
N TYR A 170 -9.38 -14.58 -21.46
CA TYR A 170 -10.23 -15.34 -20.56
C TYR A 170 -11.56 -15.73 -21.21
N GLN A 171 -12.23 -14.80 -21.89
CA GLN A 171 -13.47 -15.06 -22.62
C GLN A 171 -13.27 -16.05 -23.79
N ALA A 172 -12.11 -16.00 -24.45
CA ALA A 172 -11.77 -16.93 -25.54
C ALA A 172 -11.63 -18.38 -25.07
N LEU A 173 -11.35 -18.62 -23.78
CA LEU A 173 -11.39 -19.97 -23.20
C LEU A 173 -12.80 -20.57 -23.17
N GLN A 174 -13.83 -19.76 -23.42
CA GLN A 174 -15.24 -20.12 -23.29
C GLN A 174 -15.50 -20.85 -21.96
N PRO A 175 -15.14 -20.24 -20.82
CA PRO A 175 -15.25 -20.90 -19.52
C PRO A 175 -16.70 -21.31 -19.30
N ILE A 176 -16.91 -22.61 -19.11
CA ILE A 176 -18.24 -23.13 -18.82
C ILE A 176 -18.53 -22.82 -17.35
N ILE A 177 -19.28 -21.75 -17.11
CA ILE A 177 -19.83 -21.44 -15.80
C ILE A 177 -21.10 -22.26 -15.66
N VAL A 178 -20.99 -23.46 -15.10
CA VAL A 178 -22.18 -24.25 -14.71
C VAL A 178 -22.60 -23.89 -13.29
N SER A 179 -23.90 -23.90 -13.06
CA SER A 179 -24.42 -23.78 -11.69
C SER A 179 -23.98 -24.98 -10.85
N ALA A 180 -23.89 -24.83 -9.53
CA ALA A 180 -23.60 -25.93 -8.63
C ALA A 180 -24.56 -27.13 -8.85
N LYS A 181 -25.82 -26.84 -9.18
CA LYS A 181 -26.83 -27.84 -9.52
C LYS A 181 -26.48 -28.64 -10.79
N GLU A 182 -26.04 -27.96 -11.85
CA GLU A 182 -25.64 -28.60 -13.11
C GLU A 182 -24.31 -29.35 -12.98
N TRP A 183 -23.43 -28.91 -12.08
CA TRP A 183 -22.23 -29.66 -11.70
C TRP A 183 -22.56 -30.98 -10.98
N GLY A 184 -23.81 -31.17 -10.52
CA GLY A 184 -24.18 -32.27 -9.64
C GLY A 184 -23.62 -32.10 -8.23
N ALA A 185 -23.34 -30.86 -7.81
CA ALA A 185 -22.92 -30.58 -6.44
C ALA A 185 -24.08 -30.92 -5.48
N PRO A 186 -23.81 -31.62 -4.36
CA PRO A 186 -24.82 -31.93 -3.36
C PRO A 186 -25.39 -30.65 -2.76
N LYS A 187 -26.64 -30.71 -2.31
CA LYS A 187 -27.19 -29.63 -1.47
C LYS A 187 -26.50 -29.61 -0.11
N TRP A 188 -26.57 -28.47 0.56
CA TRP A 188 -25.92 -28.28 1.85
C TRP A 188 -26.29 -29.35 2.88
N ASP A 189 -27.57 -29.72 2.95
CA ASP A 189 -28.13 -30.75 3.84
C ASP A 189 -27.77 -32.19 3.45
N GLU A 190 -27.29 -32.39 2.21
CA GLU A 190 -26.83 -33.69 1.69
C GLU A 190 -25.32 -33.91 1.93
N LEU A 191 -24.60 -32.86 2.35
CA LEU A 191 -23.17 -32.93 2.65
C LEU A 191 -22.90 -33.56 4.02
N SER A 192 -21.80 -34.29 4.15
CA SER A 192 -21.29 -34.69 5.46
C SER A 192 -20.84 -33.47 6.27
N ILE A 193 -20.81 -33.60 7.60
CA ILE A 193 -20.27 -32.56 8.49
C ILE A 193 -18.83 -32.17 8.09
N SER A 194 -18.01 -33.13 7.67
CA SER A 194 -16.64 -32.84 7.21
C SER A 194 -16.60 -32.01 5.92
N GLN A 195 -17.53 -32.25 4.99
CA GLN A 195 -17.64 -31.47 3.75
C GLN A 195 -18.16 -30.06 4.02
N GLN A 196 -19.20 -29.91 4.85
CA GLN A 196 -19.71 -28.60 5.27
C GLN A 196 -18.61 -27.77 5.95
N PHE A 197 -17.88 -28.38 6.87
CA PHE A 197 -16.77 -27.74 7.58
C PHE A 197 -15.64 -27.31 6.61
N SER A 198 -15.30 -28.17 5.64
CA SER A 198 -14.30 -27.84 4.61
C SER A 198 -14.73 -26.66 3.74
N ILE A 199 -16.02 -26.56 3.38
CA ILE A 199 -16.54 -25.44 2.59
C ILE A 199 -16.54 -24.15 3.43
N GLU A 200 -16.99 -24.21 4.69
CA GLU A 200 -16.97 -23.04 5.59
C GLU A 200 -15.55 -22.53 5.82
N ILE A 201 -14.58 -23.41 6.06
CA ILE A 201 -13.17 -23.02 6.14
C ILE A 201 -12.71 -22.39 4.84
N THR A 202 -13.05 -22.98 3.69
CA THR A 202 -12.66 -22.43 2.39
C THR A 202 -13.27 -21.04 2.18
N HIS A 203 -14.53 -20.84 2.55
CA HIS A 203 -15.18 -19.52 2.51
C HIS A 203 -14.49 -18.52 3.43
N GLN A 204 -14.13 -18.91 4.66
CA GLN A 204 -13.39 -18.07 5.59
C GLN A 204 -12.00 -17.71 5.07
N ILE A 205 -11.29 -18.69 4.48
CA ILE A 205 -9.99 -18.48 3.85
C ILE A 205 -10.14 -17.53 2.66
N LEU A 206 -11.07 -17.80 1.73
CA LEU A 206 -11.31 -16.93 0.58
C LEU A 206 -11.71 -15.52 1.02
N HIS A 207 -12.57 -15.38 2.02
CA HIS A 207 -12.97 -14.08 2.54
C HIS A 207 -11.75 -13.32 3.12
N LYS A 208 -10.98 -13.97 4.00
CA LYS A 208 -9.81 -13.35 4.65
C LYS A 208 -8.64 -13.11 3.69
N MET A 209 -8.44 -14.00 2.71
CA MET A 209 -7.33 -13.97 1.78
C MET A 209 -7.68 -13.32 0.44
N SER A 210 -8.93 -12.99 0.16
CA SER A 210 -9.33 -12.33 -1.10
C SER A 210 -8.53 -11.04 -1.35
N GLY A 211 -8.37 -10.21 -0.30
CA GLY A 211 -7.50 -9.03 -0.35
C GLY A 211 -6.03 -9.40 -0.55
N ILE A 212 -5.56 -10.52 0.01
CA ILE A 212 -4.19 -11.04 -0.20
C ILE A 212 -3.97 -11.42 -1.67
N PHE A 213 -4.97 -12.02 -2.34
CA PHE A 213 -4.89 -12.33 -3.76
C PHE A 213 -4.88 -11.09 -4.65
N GLU A 214 -5.39 -9.94 -4.20
CA GLU A 214 -5.19 -8.67 -4.91
C GLU A 214 -3.70 -8.28 -4.94
N TYR A 215 -2.94 -8.60 -3.88
CA TYR A 215 -1.47 -8.45 -3.89
C TYR A 215 -0.78 -9.38 -4.90
N ALA A 216 -1.38 -10.50 -5.31
CA ALA A 216 -0.79 -11.30 -6.40
C ALA A 216 -0.74 -10.51 -7.73
N TYR A 217 -1.53 -9.45 -7.87
CA TYR A 217 -1.51 -8.53 -9.00
C TYR A 217 -0.72 -7.24 -8.71
N THR A 218 -0.22 -7.04 -7.49
CA THR A 218 0.77 -5.97 -7.28
C THR A 218 2.05 -6.35 -8.04
N PRO A 219 2.70 -5.40 -8.71
CA PRO A 219 3.83 -5.76 -9.56
C PRO A 219 5.03 -6.37 -8.79
N SER A 220 5.13 -6.17 -7.47
CA SER A 220 6.13 -6.82 -6.58
C SER A 220 6.05 -8.32 -6.67
N VAL A 221 4.88 -8.84 -6.36
CA VAL A 221 4.64 -10.27 -6.26
C VAL A 221 4.81 -10.87 -7.64
N ARG A 222 4.29 -10.23 -8.69
CA ARG A 222 4.46 -10.65 -10.09
C ARG A 222 5.91 -10.86 -10.52
N SER A 223 6.84 -10.02 -10.08
CA SER A 223 8.26 -10.18 -10.40
C SER A 223 8.87 -11.47 -9.83
N GLN A 224 8.30 -11.97 -8.72
CA GLN A 224 8.76 -13.15 -8.00
C GLN A 224 8.13 -14.46 -8.52
N ILE A 225 6.90 -14.41 -9.07
CA ILE A 225 6.17 -15.59 -9.55
C ILE A 225 6.50 -15.99 -11.00
N GLY A 226 7.37 -15.24 -11.68
CA GLY A 226 7.74 -15.50 -13.08
C GLY A 226 6.70 -15.02 -14.08
N LYS A 227 7.15 -14.63 -15.28
CA LYS A 227 6.29 -14.18 -16.39
C LYS A 227 5.48 -15.33 -16.98
#